data_AF-A0A512BVQ5-F1
#
_entry.id   AF-A0A512BVQ5-F1
#
_cell.length_a   1.000
_cell.length_b   1.000
_cell.length_c   1.000
_cell.angle_alpha   90.00
_cell.angle_beta   90.00
_cell.angle_gamma   90.00
#
_symmetry.space_group_name_H-M   'P 1'
#
loop_
_entity.id
_entity.type
_entity.pdbx_description
1 polymer ?
#
loop_
_entity_poly.entity_id
_entity_poly.type
_entity_poly.pdbx_seq_one_letter_code
_entity_poly.pdbx_strand_id
1 'polypeptide(L)'
;MQVDSLETLYTACIAKLMNAEQQGLQAYDAMLQKARHPKLRQVLERHRAETEQQIQRLDQIIQRSGGATMQVEDEIMPAILRENQKMQAMIGSDELSDVSLIAGAQIGEHYEIAAYGTAAAHAKLLGR
;
A
#
# COMPACT_ATOMS: atom_id res chain seq x y z
N MET A 1 1.29 -3.48 -22.40
CA MET A 1 2.68 -4.00 -22.45
C MET A 1 2.64 -5.43 -21.94
N GLN A 2 3.17 -6.41 -22.68
CA GLN A 2 3.21 -7.82 -22.23
C GLN A 2 4.37 -8.02 -21.24
N VAL A 3 4.22 -8.99 -20.34
CA VAL A 3 5.21 -9.35 -19.32
C VAL A 3 5.86 -10.66 -19.75
N ASP A 4 7.00 -10.55 -20.42
CA ASP A 4 7.63 -11.69 -21.13
C ASP A 4 8.94 -12.15 -20.47
N SER A 5 9.34 -11.52 -19.36
CA SER A 5 10.57 -11.85 -18.64
C SER A 5 10.44 -11.58 -17.14
N LEU A 6 11.33 -12.16 -16.33
CA LEU A 6 11.38 -11.89 -14.90
C LEU A 6 11.69 -10.40 -14.61
N GLU A 7 12.48 -9.76 -15.47
CA GLU A 7 12.79 -8.33 -15.36
C GLU A 7 11.56 -7.45 -15.60
N THR A 8 10.79 -7.73 -16.66
CA THR A 8 9.54 -6.99 -16.94
C THR A 8 8.47 -7.26 -15.87
N LEU A 9 8.42 -8.49 -15.34
CA LEU A 9 7.54 -8.84 -14.21
C LEU A 9 7.93 -8.07 -12.95
N TYR A 10 9.21 -8.03 -12.60
CA TYR A 10 9.71 -7.26 -11.46
C TYR A 10 9.38 -5.77 -11.59
N THR A 11 9.63 -5.17 -12.76
CA THR A 11 9.30 -3.76 -13.02
C THR A 11 7.79 -3.51 -12.88
N ALA A 12 6.94 -4.42 -13.36
CA ALA A 12 5.50 -4.34 -13.16
C ALA A 12 5.12 -4.41 -11.66
N CYS A 13 5.73 -5.33 -10.89
CA CYS A 13 5.50 -5.43 -9.45
C CYS A 13 5.91 -4.15 -8.70
N ILE A 14 7.06 -3.56 -9.02
CA ILE A 14 7.52 -2.30 -8.40
C ILE A 14 6.58 -1.15 -8.76
N ALA A 15 6.13 -1.06 -10.01
CA ALA A 15 5.15 -0.05 -10.42
C ALA A 15 3.80 -0.21 -9.69
N LYS A 16 3.32 -1.45 -9.54
CA LYS A 16 2.10 -1.75 -8.77
C LYS A 16 2.25 -1.38 -7.30
N LEU A 17 3.38 -1.69 -6.67
CA LEU A 17 3.67 -1.29 -5.29
C LEU A 17 3.68 0.24 -5.15
N MET A 18 4.34 0.96 -6.07
CA MET A 18 4.34 2.42 -6.08
C MET A 18 2.92 2.98 -6.15
N ASN A 19 2.09 2.42 -7.03
CA ASN A 19 0.71 2.85 -7.17
C ASN A 19 -0.14 2.50 -5.94
N ALA A 20 0.03 1.32 -5.35
CA ALA A 20 -0.64 0.91 -4.12
C ALA A 20 -0.32 1.84 -2.94
N GLU A 21 0.95 2.15 -2.73
CA GLU A 21 1.43 3.04 -1.65
C GLU A 21 0.87 4.46 -1.80
N GLN A 22 0.87 5.00 -3.03
CA GLN A 22 0.28 6.31 -3.32
C GLN A 22 -1.22 6.37 -3.03
N GLN A 23 -1.96 5.29 -3.32
CA GLN A 23 -3.37 5.18 -3.00
C GLN A 23 -3.60 4.99 -1.50
N GLY A 24 -2.77 4.18 -0.83
CA GLY A 24 -2.80 3.96 0.62
C GLY A 24 -2.60 5.26 1.40
N LEU A 25 -1.67 6.12 0.96
CA LEU A 25 -1.40 7.41 1.57
C LEU A 25 -2.65 8.30 1.68
N GLN A 26 -3.47 8.35 0.62
CA GLN A 26 -4.73 9.11 0.61
C GLN A 26 -5.77 8.50 1.55
N ALA A 27 -5.78 7.17 1.70
CA ALA A 27 -6.70 6.51 2.60
C ALA A 27 -6.35 6.74 4.08
N TYR A 28 -5.06 6.78 4.42
CA TYR A 28 -4.62 7.06 5.79
C TYR A 28 -5.10 8.42 6.30
N ASP A 29 -5.14 9.43 5.43
CA ASP A 29 -5.72 10.74 5.77
C ASP A 29 -7.22 10.63 6.16
N ALA A 30 -7.99 9.84 5.42
CA ALA A 30 -9.40 9.58 5.75
C ALA A 30 -9.56 8.74 7.04
N MET A 31 -8.67 7.78 7.28
CA MET A 31 -8.69 6.97 8.51
C MET A 31 -8.35 7.82 9.74
N LEU A 32 -7.39 8.74 9.63
CA LEU A 32 -7.00 9.66 10.70
C LEU A 32 -8.13 10.60 11.10
N GLN A 33 -8.99 11.00 10.18
CA GLN A 33 -10.17 11.82 10.50
C GLN A 33 -11.23 11.04 11.29
N LYS A 34 -11.31 9.73 11.09
CA LYS A 34 -12.30 8.85 11.75
C LYS A 34 -11.79 8.24 13.06
N ALA A 35 -10.47 8.08 13.19
CA ALA A 35 -9.84 7.46 14.35
C ALA A 35 -10.02 8.32 15.61
N ARG A 36 -10.51 7.69 16.68
CA ARG A 36 -10.82 8.37 17.95
C ARG A 36 -9.82 8.05 19.04
N HIS A 37 -9.37 6.79 19.13
CA HIS A 37 -8.41 6.38 20.14
C HIS A 37 -7.05 7.04 19.88
N PRO A 38 -6.47 7.78 20.85
CA PRO A 38 -5.24 8.54 20.64
C PRO A 38 -4.07 7.70 20.14
N LYS A 39 -3.93 6.47 20.66
CA LYS A 39 -2.89 5.54 20.22
C LYS A 39 -3.09 5.05 18.78
N LEU A 40 -4.34 4.89 18.33
CA LEU A 40 -4.62 4.48 16.95
C LEU A 40 -4.23 5.62 16.00
N ARG A 41 -4.63 6.85 16.32
CA ARG A 41 -4.22 8.06 15.57
C ARG A 41 -2.71 8.16 15.45
N GLN A 42 -1.98 8.02 16.55
CA GLN A 42 -0.51 8.07 16.55
C GLN A 42 0.12 7.00 15.65
N VAL A 43 -0.39 5.76 15.70
CA VAL A 43 0.12 4.67 14.84
C VAL A 43 -0.17 4.93 13.37
N LEU A 44 -1.37 5.43 13.04
CA LEU A 44 -1.73 5.80 11.67
C LEU A 44 -0.90 7.00 11.15
N GLU A 45 -0.63 8.02 11.98
CA GLU A 45 0.24 9.16 11.62
C GLU A 45 1.66 8.69 11.34
N ARG A 46 2.20 7.81 12.20
CA ARG A 46 3.52 7.22 11.98
C ARG A 46 3.56 6.42 10.69
N HIS A 47 2.57 5.55 10.50
CA HIS A 47 2.54 4.68 9.33
C HIS A 47 2.39 5.47 8.03
N ARG A 48 1.57 6.53 8.01
CA ARG A 48 1.49 7.48 6.90
C ARG A 48 2.87 8.07 6.53
N ALA A 49 3.68 8.44 7.53
CA ALA A 49 5.04 8.94 7.30
C ALA A 49 6.01 7.83 6.82
N GLU A 50 5.80 6.59 7.25
CA GLU A 50 6.53 5.41 6.76
C GLU A 50 6.20 5.16 5.27
N THR A 51 4.93 5.26 4.88
CA THR A 51 4.45 5.19 3.48
C THR A 51 5.11 6.22 2.57
N GLU A 52 5.22 7.47 3.02
CA GLU A 52 5.94 8.50 2.24
C GLU A 52 7.42 8.11 2.00
N GLN A 53 8.07 7.49 2.98
CA GLN A 53 9.44 7.00 2.82
C GLN A 53 9.51 5.75 1.92
N GLN A 54 8.52 4.86 1.97
CA GLN A 54 8.43 3.68 1.11
C GLN A 54 8.27 4.09 -0.36
N ILE A 55 7.42 5.08 -0.65
CA ILE A 55 7.29 5.70 -1.98
C ILE A 55 8.66 6.23 -2.47
N GLN A 56 9.40 6.94 -1.62
CA GLN A 56 10.74 7.42 -1.98
C GLN A 56 11.73 6.28 -2.25
N ARG A 57 11.68 5.17 -1.50
CA ARG A 57 12.52 3.99 -1.74
C ARG A 57 12.16 3.32 -3.07
N LEU A 58 10.88 3.19 -3.38
CA LEU A 58 10.42 2.64 -4.66
C LEU A 58 10.86 3.50 -5.84
N ASP A 59 10.78 4.84 -5.71
CA ASP A 59 11.30 5.75 -6.74
C ASP A 59 12.80 5.54 -6.96
N GLN A 60 13.59 5.45 -5.89
CA GLN A 60 15.03 5.14 -5.98
C GLN A 60 15.31 3.80 -6.69
N ILE A 61 14.49 2.76 -6.44
CA ILE A 61 14.61 1.46 -7.12
C ILE A 61 14.33 1.60 -8.62
N ILE A 62 13.30 2.37 -8.99
CA ILE A 62 12.95 2.66 -10.38
C ILE A 62 14.10 3.41 -11.07
N GLN A 63 14.64 4.45 -10.43
CA GLN A 63 15.76 5.23 -10.98
C GLN A 63 17.00 4.37 -11.21
N ARG A 64 17.35 3.49 -10.25
CA ARG A 64 18.47 2.54 -10.37
C ARG A 64 18.27 1.51 -11.48
N SER A 65 17.03 1.26 -11.88
CA SER A 65 16.68 0.32 -12.95
C SER A 65 16.57 1.01 -14.32
N GLY A 66 17.17 2.20 -14.49
CA GLY A 66 17.17 2.96 -15.73
C GLY A 66 15.95 3.88 -15.92
N GLY A 67 15.14 4.08 -14.87
CA GLY A 67 14.02 5.03 -14.89
C GLY A 67 12.81 4.58 -15.71
N ALA A 68 12.83 3.37 -16.27
CA ALA A 68 11.70 2.82 -17.01
C ALA A 68 10.55 2.53 -16.05
N THR A 69 9.48 3.31 -16.15
CA THR A 69 8.24 3.06 -15.43
C THR A 69 7.27 2.34 -16.35
N MET A 70 6.70 1.24 -15.85
CA MET A 70 5.53 0.64 -16.48
C MET A 70 4.31 1.31 -15.86
N GLN A 71 3.42 1.88 -16.66
CA GLN A 71 2.13 2.34 -16.15
C GLN A 71 1.26 1.11 -15.90
N VAL A 72 1.32 0.62 -14.66
CA VAL A 72 0.47 -0.47 -14.16
C VAL A 72 -0.30 0.07 -12.98
N GLU A 73 -1.62 0.00 -13.09
CA GLU A 73 -2.51 0.35 -12.00
C GLU A 73 -2.65 -0.83 -11.05
N ASP A 74 -2.62 -0.55 -9.75
CA ASP A 74 -3.03 -1.51 -8.75
C ASP A 74 -4.53 -1.40 -8.49
N GLU A 75 -5.24 -2.49 -8.75
CA GLU A 75 -6.68 -2.60 -8.50
C GLU A 75 -7.01 -3.20 -7.13
N ILE A 76 -6.03 -3.83 -6.47
CA ILE A 76 -6.23 -4.57 -5.21
C ILE A 76 -6.34 -3.59 -4.04
N MET A 77 -5.38 -2.67 -3.88
CA MET A 77 -5.44 -1.64 -2.84
C MET A 77 -6.74 -0.84 -2.91
N PRO A 78 -7.19 -0.27 -4.06
CA PRO A 78 -8.46 0.44 -4.11
C PRO A 78 -9.67 -0.45 -3.83
N ALA A 79 -9.62 -1.76 -4.11
CA ALA A 79 -10.69 -2.67 -3.71
C ALA A 79 -10.75 -2.84 -2.17
N ILE A 80 -9.59 -3.04 -1.52
CA ILE A 80 -9.48 -3.12 -0.06
C ILE A 80 -9.99 -1.82 0.58
N LEU A 81 -9.53 -0.66 0.08
CA LEU A 81 -9.92 0.64 0.60
C LEU A 81 -11.44 0.89 0.46
N ARG A 82 -12.04 0.55 -0.69
CA ARG A 82 -13.48 0.66 -0.89
C ARG A 82 -14.25 -0.25 0.06
N GLU A 83 -13.79 -1.47 0.29
CA GLU A 83 -14.45 -2.40 1.22
C GLU A 83 -14.37 -1.89 2.66
N ASN A 84 -13.21 -1.37 3.07
CA ASN A 84 -13.03 -0.73 4.37
C ASN A 84 -13.95 0.48 4.55
N GLN A 85 -14.11 1.31 3.52
CA GLN A 85 -15.02 2.45 3.55
C GLN A 85 -16.49 2.04 3.69
N LYS A 86 -16.92 0.98 2.98
CA LYS A 86 -18.28 0.42 3.11
C LYS A 86 -18.53 -0.10 4.52
N MET A 87 -17.60 -0.89 5.05
CA MET A 87 -17.69 -1.41 6.42
C MET A 87 -17.81 -0.27 7.43
N GLN A 88 -16.96 0.76 7.28
CA GLN A 88 -17.02 1.97 8.11
C GLN A 88 -18.36 2.70 8.04
N ALA A 89 -19.00 2.76 6.87
CA ALA A 89 -20.30 3.40 6.72
C ALA A 89 -21.46 2.62 7.37
N MET A 90 -21.27 1.32 7.64
CA MET A 90 -22.26 0.47 8.30
C MET A 90 -22.17 0.52 9.84
N ILE A 91 -21.12 1.14 10.39
CA ILE A 91 -20.87 1.15 11.83
C ILE A 91 -21.59 2.33 12.48
N GLY A 92 -22.50 2.00 13.39
CA GLY A 92 -23.28 2.98 14.14
C GLY A 92 -22.72 3.33 15.52
N SER A 93 -21.62 2.70 15.96
CA SER A 93 -21.03 2.95 17.28
C SER A 93 -19.57 3.36 17.20
N ASP A 94 -19.21 4.30 18.08
CA ASP A 94 -17.87 4.90 18.11
C ASP A 94 -16.79 3.89 18.49
N GLU A 95 -17.09 2.95 19.37
CA GLU A 95 -16.18 1.88 19.80
C GLU A 95 -15.84 0.92 18.65
N LEU A 96 -16.83 0.57 17.82
CA LEU A 96 -16.61 -0.33 16.70
C LEU A 96 -15.88 0.37 15.54
N SER A 97 -15.95 1.70 15.45
CA SER A 97 -15.29 2.48 14.40
C SER A 97 -13.77 2.28 14.41
N ASP A 98 -13.12 2.38 15.57
CA ASP A 98 -11.67 2.17 15.68
C ASP A 98 -11.28 0.72 15.42
N VAL A 99 -12.11 -0.24 15.86
CA VAL A 99 -11.90 -1.68 15.62
C VAL A 99 -11.91 -1.99 14.13
N SER A 100 -12.86 -1.42 13.37
CA SER A 100 -12.89 -1.61 11.92
C SER A 100 -11.80 -0.85 11.17
N LEU A 101 -11.35 0.31 11.67
CA LEU A 101 -10.16 0.98 11.11
C LEU A 101 -8.93 0.08 11.24
N ILE A 102 -8.74 -0.55 12.42
CA ILE A 102 -7.63 -1.48 12.66
C ILE A 102 -7.71 -2.67 11.72
N ALA A 103 -8.88 -3.31 11.62
CA ALA A 103 -9.07 -4.46 10.73
C ALA A 103 -8.78 -4.09 9.27
N GLY A 104 -9.27 -2.94 8.82
CA GLY A 104 -9.05 -2.45 7.46
C GLY A 104 -7.59 -2.15 7.15
N ALA A 105 -6.87 -1.50 8.08
CA ALA A 105 -5.43 -1.27 7.95
C ALA A 105 -4.69 -2.60 7.85
N GLN A 106 -4.95 -3.55 8.75
CA GLN A 106 -4.27 -4.85 8.76
C GLN A 106 -4.46 -5.64 7.47
N ILE A 107 -5.63 -5.59 6.84
CA ILE A 107 -5.87 -6.23 5.54
C ILE A 107 -4.98 -5.59 4.46
N GLY A 108 -4.86 -4.26 4.46
CA GLY A 108 -3.92 -3.52 3.59
C GLY A 108 -2.47 -3.95 3.81
N GLU A 109 -2.02 -3.98 5.07
CA GLU A 109 -0.66 -4.40 5.42
C GLU A 109 -0.35 -5.83 4.95
N HIS A 110 -1.29 -6.77 5.09
CA HIS A 110 -1.06 -8.15 4.63
C HIS A 110 -0.92 -8.25 3.13
N TYR A 111 -1.68 -7.43 2.38
CA TYR A 111 -1.51 -7.31 0.95
C TYR A 111 -0.10 -6.79 0.61
N GLU A 112 0.34 -5.72 1.28
CA GLU A 112 1.66 -5.14 1.05
C GLU A 112 2.80 -6.08 1.43
N ILE A 113 2.70 -6.80 2.56
CA ILE A 113 3.67 -7.84 2.96
C ILE A 113 3.83 -8.88 1.85
N ALA A 114 2.72 -9.35 1.25
CA ALA A 114 2.77 -10.32 0.17
C ALA A 114 3.39 -9.73 -1.11
N ALA A 115 3.02 -8.50 -1.47
CA ALA A 115 3.52 -7.81 -2.65
C ALA A 115 5.02 -7.49 -2.54
N TYR A 116 5.47 -6.92 -1.43
CA TYR A 116 6.88 -6.64 -1.15
C TYR A 116 7.71 -7.92 -1.04
N GLY A 117 7.19 -8.96 -0.38
CA GLY A 117 7.88 -10.25 -0.29
C GLY A 117 8.16 -10.86 -1.68
N THR A 118 7.18 -10.76 -2.58
CA THR A 118 7.31 -11.22 -3.97
C THR A 118 8.33 -10.39 -4.74
N ALA A 119 8.24 -9.05 -4.67
CA ALA A 119 9.17 -8.16 -5.35
C ALA A 119 10.61 -8.35 -4.86
N ALA A 120 10.82 -8.54 -3.55
CA ALA A 120 12.13 -8.82 -2.96
C ALA A 120 12.71 -10.16 -3.44
N ALA A 121 11.88 -11.20 -3.58
CA ALA A 121 12.32 -12.48 -4.13
C ALA A 121 12.75 -12.36 -5.59
N HIS A 122 12.01 -11.61 -6.41
CA HIS A 122 12.38 -11.34 -7.80
C HIS A 122 13.68 -10.52 -7.91
N ALA A 123 13.86 -9.50 -7.06
CA ALA A 123 15.10 -8.73 -7.01
C ALA A 123 16.33 -9.62 -6.75
N LYS A 124 16.23 -10.55 -5.80
CA LYS A 124 17.30 -11.51 -5.50
C LYS A 124 17.66 -12.39 -6.69
N LEU A 125 16.66 -12.89 -7.42
CA LEU A 125 16.88 -13.71 -8.62
C LEU A 125 17.54 -12.92 -9.77
N LEU A 126 17.31 -11.60 -9.82
CA LEU A 126 17.91 -10.68 -10.79
C LEU A 126 19.28 -10.12 -10.35
N GLY A 127 19.75 -10.48 -9.13
CA GLY A 127 21.03 -9.98 -8.60
C GLY A 127 21.01 -8.49 -8.21
N ARG A 128 19.86 -7.98 -7.78
CA ARG A 128 19.64 -6.58 -7.34
C ARG A 128 19.59 -6.44 -5.82
#